data_AF-A0AAQ4F6F5-F1
#
_entry.id   AF-A0AAQ4F6F5-F1
#
_cell.length_a   1.000
_cell.length_b   1.000
_cell.length_c   1.000
_cell.angle_alpha   90.00
_cell.angle_beta   90.00
_cell.angle_gamma   90.00
#
_symmetry.space_group_name_H-M   'P 1'
#
loop_
_entity.id
_entity.type
_entity.pdbx_description
1 polymer ?
#
loop_
_entity_poly.entity_id
_entity_poly.type
_entity_poly.pdbx_seq_one_letter_code
_entity_poly.pdbx_strand_id
1 'polypeptide(L)'
;MPVFCAAYEASRLSGPIQKKLTRCVYFGDSVQDVVWALGSPNKVFYKEEDKMKIHAQDSHRLLAARASDYFYNYFTLGLDVLFDAQRHVVKKLVLQSNYPGHFNFQQYYRCPFRLRLRLPPTPEQRRATLVDVADDQDGHVVTAFTKWDELQERLVKASERPVVLNRTSSTNTTNPFGSTYCYGYQDIIFEVMRNKHIASVTLYQRNGRLHRTKGTAS
;
A
#
# COMPACT_ATOMS: atom_id res chain seq x y z
N MET A 1 4.04 -7.26 11.67
CA MET A 1 2.71 -6.62 11.66
C MET A 1 1.97 -7.10 10.40
N PRO A 2 0.76 -7.67 10.49
CA PRO A 2 -0.04 -8.03 9.31
C PRO A 2 -0.38 -6.78 8.52
N VAL A 3 -0.25 -6.85 7.19
CA VAL A 3 -0.37 -5.65 6.34
C VAL A 3 -1.82 -5.37 5.93
N PHE A 4 -2.67 -6.40 5.91
CA PHE A 4 -4.09 -6.29 5.62
C PHE A 4 -4.87 -7.36 6.40
N CYS A 5 -6.02 -6.99 6.95
CA CYS A 5 -6.92 -7.88 7.69
C CYS A 5 -8.37 -7.54 7.31
N ALA A 6 -9.02 -8.38 6.52
CA ALA A 6 -10.44 -8.25 6.23
C ALA A 6 -11.26 -8.91 7.35
N ALA A 7 -12.21 -8.18 7.94
CA ALA A 7 -13.21 -8.71 8.84
C ALA A 7 -14.59 -8.34 8.29
N TYR A 8 -15.47 -9.31 8.09
CA TYR A 8 -16.88 -9.09 7.78
C TYR A 8 -17.67 -9.18 9.10
N GLU A 9 -18.64 -8.29 9.29
CA GLU A 9 -19.51 -8.29 10.47
C GLU A 9 -20.96 -8.19 10.01
N ALA A 10 -21.79 -9.13 10.43
CA ALA A 10 -23.24 -9.06 10.27
C ALA A 10 -23.92 -9.71 11.48
N SER A 11 -24.33 -8.88 12.43
CA SER A 11 -25.17 -9.29 13.57
C SER A 11 -26.51 -9.86 13.10
N ARG A 12 -26.99 -10.95 13.72
CA ARG A 12 -28.41 -11.16 14.07
C ARG A 12 -28.55 -12.06 15.30
N LEU A 13 -29.52 -11.72 16.15
CA LEU A 13 -30.07 -12.60 17.18
C LEU A 13 -30.50 -13.94 16.54
N SER A 14 -29.97 -15.05 17.05
CA SER A 14 -30.27 -16.45 16.70
C SER A 14 -29.93 -16.89 15.27
N GLY A 15 -28.67 -17.28 15.02
CA GLY A 15 -28.19 -17.90 13.78
C GLY A 15 -26.85 -18.63 13.96
N PRO A 16 -26.36 -19.39 12.94
CA PRO A 16 -25.18 -20.25 13.04
C PRO A 16 -23.94 -19.50 13.55
N ILE A 17 -23.11 -20.17 14.36
CA ILE A 17 -21.91 -19.62 15.00
C ILE A 17 -21.01 -18.96 13.94
N GLN A 18 -21.06 -17.63 13.85
CA GLN A 18 -20.20 -16.86 12.96
C GLN A 18 -18.78 -16.84 13.53
N LYS A 19 -17.85 -17.52 12.85
CA LYS A 19 -16.43 -17.41 13.16
C LYS A 19 -15.84 -16.22 12.41
N LYS A 20 -15.28 -15.24 13.14
CA LYS A 20 -14.49 -14.17 12.56
C LYS A 20 -13.20 -14.75 11.99
N LEU A 21 -13.10 -14.81 10.67
CA LEU A 21 -11.91 -15.30 10.00
C LEU A 21 -10.97 -14.13 9.68
N THR A 22 -9.88 -14.02 10.43
CA THR A 22 -8.80 -13.08 10.12
C THR A 22 -7.84 -13.72 9.12
N ARG A 23 -7.71 -13.10 7.94
CA ARG A 23 -6.72 -13.48 6.92
C ARG A 23 -5.65 -12.39 6.87
N CYS A 24 -4.39 -12.80 6.86
CA CYS A 24 -3.24 -11.91 6.90
C CYS A 24 -2.35 -12.15 5.68
N VAL A 25 -1.84 -11.06 5.10
CA VAL A 25 -0.77 -11.09 4.10
C VAL A 25 0.39 -10.25 4.62
N TYR A 26 1.60 -10.78 4.45
CA TYR A 26 2.86 -10.17 4.89
C TYR A 26 3.81 -9.99 3.72
N PHE A 27 4.75 -9.06 3.84
CA PHE A 27 5.88 -8.99 2.91
C PHE A 27 6.72 -10.26 3.00
N GLY A 28 7.12 -10.78 1.84
CA GLY A 28 7.83 -12.04 1.73
C GLY A 28 6.94 -13.29 1.65
N ASP A 29 5.61 -13.16 1.80
CA ASP A 29 4.69 -14.29 1.60
C ASP A 29 4.76 -14.78 0.15
N SER A 30 4.64 -16.10 -0.04
CA SER A 30 4.61 -16.70 -1.36
C SER A 30 3.28 -16.43 -2.07
N VAL A 31 3.24 -16.67 -3.38
CA VAL A 31 1.97 -16.64 -4.14
C VAL A 31 0.92 -17.58 -3.53
N GLN A 32 1.34 -18.78 -3.09
CA GLN A 32 0.43 -19.75 -2.50
C GLN A 32 -0.16 -19.24 -1.18
N ASP A 33 0.65 -18.59 -0.33
CA ASP A 33 0.19 -18.01 0.93
C ASP A 33 -0.85 -16.90 0.68
N VAL A 34 -0.62 -16.04 -0.32
CA VAL A 34 -1.55 -14.97 -0.68
C VAL A 34 -2.86 -15.51 -1.25
N VAL A 35 -2.79 -16.49 -2.15
CA VAL A 35 -4.00 -17.13 -2.71
C VAL A 35 -4.77 -17.89 -1.64
N TRP A 36 -4.08 -18.51 -0.68
CA TRP A 36 -4.72 -19.15 0.47
C TRP A 36 -5.42 -18.15 1.39
N ALA A 37 -4.85 -16.95 1.56
CA ALA A 37 -5.40 -15.91 2.41
C ALA A 37 -6.55 -15.14 1.75
N LEU A 38 -6.42 -14.78 0.47
CA LEU A 38 -7.31 -13.83 -0.23
C LEU A 38 -8.15 -14.48 -1.34
N GLY A 39 -7.84 -15.70 -1.75
CA GLY A 39 -8.42 -16.35 -2.92
C GLY A 39 -7.71 -15.98 -4.23
N SER A 40 -8.32 -16.38 -5.35
CA SER A 40 -7.82 -16.07 -6.69
C SER A 40 -7.92 -14.58 -7.00
N PRO A 41 -6.91 -13.96 -7.64
CA PRO A 41 -7.00 -12.58 -8.08
C PRO A 41 -8.03 -12.42 -9.19
N ASN A 42 -8.58 -11.21 -9.32
CA ASN A 42 -9.47 -10.88 -10.44
C ASN A 42 -8.70 -10.69 -11.75
N LYS A 43 -7.47 -10.17 -11.67
CA LYS A 43 -6.58 -9.97 -12.82
C LYS A 43 -5.13 -10.13 -12.43
N VAL A 44 -4.32 -10.64 -13.35
CA VAL A 44 -2.86 -10.67 -13.24
C VAL A 44 -2.29 -9.69 -14.26
N PHE A 45 -1.36 -8.83 -13.83
CA PHE A 45 -0.70 -7.86 -14.68
C PHE A 45 0.82 -7.96 -14.54
N TYR A 46 1.53 -8.19 -15.64
CA TYR A 46 2.98 -8.24 -15.65
C TYR A 46 3.53 -6.84 -15.93
N LYS A 47 4.44 -6.36 -15.09
CA LYS A 47 5.09 -5.07 -15.31
C LYS A 47 5.84 -5.15 -16.64
N GLU A 48 5.60 -4.20 -17.55
CA GLU A 48 6.45 -4.06 -18.73
C GLU A 48 7.89 -3.80 -18.28
N GLU A 49 8.87 -4.33 -19.02
CA GLU A 49 10.27 -4.14 -18.69
C GLU A 49 10.59 -2.66 -18.49
N ASP A 50 11.33 -2.37 -17.43
CA ASP A 50 11.63 -1.00 -17.04
C ASP A 50 12.42 -0.31 -18.16
N LYS A 51 11.79 0.69 -18.81
CA LYS A 51 12.38 1.46 -19.91
C LYS A 51 13.65 2.22 -19.49
N MET A 52 13.97 2.29 -18.19
CA MET A 52 15.24 2.83 -17.70
C MET A 52 16.39 1.79 -17.70
N LYS A 53 16.11 0.48 -17.78
CA LYS A 53 17.14 -0.57 -17.81
C LYS A 53 18.00 -0.53 -19.06
N ILE A 54 17.49 0.02 -20.17
CA ILE A 54 18.25 0.14 -21.43
C ILE A 54 19.40 1.16 -21.32
N HIS A 55 19.38 2.05 -20.32
CA HIS A 55 20.43 3.03 -20.05
C HIS A 55 21.42 2.56 -18.97
N ALA A 56 21.21 1.38 -18.39
CA ALA A 56 22.18 0.82 -17.45
C ALA A 56 23.43 0.38 -18.23
N GLN A 57 24.61 0.76 -17.71
CA GLN A 57 25.91 0.48 -18.34
C GLN A 57 26.21 -1.02 -18.56
N ASP A 58 25.39 -1.92 -17.99
CA ASP A 58 25.53 -3.38 -18.01
C ASP A 58 24.28 -4.07 -18.60
N SER A 59 23.70 -3.49 -19.66
CA SER A 59 22.47 -3.96 -20.31
C SER A 59 22.51 -5.44 -20.71
N HIS A 60 23.65 -5.94 -21.20
CA HIS A 60 23.81 -7.35 -21.59
C HIS A 60 23.71 -8.35 -20.41
N ARG A 61 24.12 -7.97 -19.20
CA ARG A 61 23.94 -8.80 -17.98
C ARG A 61 22.52 -8.72 -17.43
N LEU A 62 21.83 -7.60 -17.64
CA LEU A 62 20.46 -7.37 -17.17
C LEU A 62 19.39 -8.00 -18.08
N LEU A 63 19.70 -8.27 -19.35
CA LEU A 63 18.86 -9.07 -20.25
C LEU A 63 18.66 -10.52 -19.77
N ALA A 64 19.48 -11.01 -18.84
CA ALA A 64 19.28 -12.32 -18.23
C ALA A 64 18.10 -12.37 -17.23
N ALA A 65 17.59 -11.21 -16.77
CA ALA A 65 16.39 -11.15 -15.94
C ALA A 65 15.14 -11.26 -16.82
N ARG A 66 14.89 -12.47 -17.35
CA ARG A 66 13.76 -12.81 -18.25
C ARG A 66 12.36 -12.68 -17.61
N ALA A 67 12.27 -12.26 -16.35
CA ALA A 67 11.03 -12.22 -15.59
C ALA A 67 10.79 -10.81 -15.05
N SER A 68 9.60 -10.29 -15.35
CA SER A 68 9.10 -9.03 -14.79
C SER A 68 8.30 -9.27 -13.52
N ASP A 69 8.41 -8.34 -12.57
CA ASP A 69 7.52 -8.30 -11.40
C ASP A 69 6.07 -8.26 -11.88
N TYR A 70 5.15 -8.87 -11.14
CA TYR A 70 3.75 -8.97 -11.55
C TYR A 70 2.80 -8.70 -10.40
N PHE A 71 1.64 -8.18 -10.74
CA PHE A 71 0.58 -7.82 -9.82
C PHE A 71 -0.53 -8.85 -9.86
N TYR A 72 -1.03 -9.18 -8.67
CA TYR A 72 -2.36 -9.74 -8.49
C TYR A 72 -3.29 -8.60 -8.07
N ASN A 73 -4.28 -8.31 -8.92
CA ASN A 73 -5.28 -7.28 -8.66
C ASN A 73 -6.52 -7.93 -8.05
N TYR A 74 -6.87 -7.49 -6.84
CA TYR A 74 -8.08 -7.87 -6.12
C TYR A 74 -9.04 -6.68 -6.13
N PHE A 75 -9.76 -6.51 -7.23
CA PHE A 75 -10.66 -5.37 -7.45
C PHE A 75 -11.73 -5.28 -6.35
N THR A 76 -12.29 -6.41 -5.92
CA THR A 76 -13.32 -6.47 -4.87
C THR A 76 -12.79 -6.17 -3.46
N LEU A 77 -11.48 -6.27 -3.25
CA LEU A 77 -10.82 -5.92 -1.99
C LEU A 77 -10.20 -4.52 -2.01
N GLY A 78 -10.13 -3.88 -3.18
CA GLY A 78 -9.40 -2.63 -3.35
C GLY A 78 -7.90 -2.78 -3.12
N LEU A 79 -7.33 -3.94 -3.45
CA LEU A 79 -5.97 -4.31 -3.12
C LEU A 79 -5.20 -4.79 -4.36
N ASP A 80 -3.98 -4.31 -4.53
CA ASP A 80 -3.01 -4.88 -5.47
C ASP A 80 -1.81 -5.45 -4.71
N VAL A 81 -1.43 -6.68 -5.06
CA VAL A 81 -0.27 -7.37 -4.49
C VAL A 81 0.81 -7.49 -5.56
N LEU A 82 1.95 -6.84 -5.37
CA LEU A 82 3.10 -6.96 -6.24
C LEU A 82 4.01 -8.09 -5.78
N PHE A 83 4.29 -9.03 -6.66
CA PHE A 83 5.25 -10.10 -6.46
C PHE A 83 6.56 -9.79 -7.17
N ASP A 84 7.66 -10.15 -6.50
CA ASP A 84 8.99 -10.16 -7.09
C ASP A 84 9.11 -11.27 -8.14
N ALA A 85 9.70 -10.96 -9.29
CA ALA A 85 9.81 -11.89 -10.41
C ALA A 85 10.75 -13.07 -10.16
N GLN A 86 11.75 -12.90 -9.26
CA GLN A 86 12.75 -13.94 -9.02
C GLN A 86 12.30 -14.90 -7.94
N ARG A 87 11.79 -14.36 -6.83
CA ARG A 87 11.43 -15.16 -5.65
C ARG A 87 9.94 -15.46 -5.55
N HIS A 88 9.09 -14.83 -6.37
CA HIS A 88 7.64 -14.97 -6.33
C HIS A 88 7.06 -14.69 -4.94
N VAL A 89 7.59 -13.66 -4.28
CA VAL A 89 7.18 -13.23 -2.94
C VAL A 89 6.62 -11.81 -2.94
N VAL A 90 5.72 -11.52 -2.00
CA VAL A 90 5.11 -10.21 -1.83
C VAL A 90 6.18 -9.15 -1.57
N LYS A 91 6.23 -8.14 -2.46
CA LYS A 91 7.19 -7.03 -2.46
C LYS A 91 6.53 -5.71 -2.09
N LYS A 92 5.32 -5.46 -2.60
CA LYS A 92 4.54 -4.25 -2.36
C LYS A 92 3.04 -4.56 -2.28
N LEU A 93 2.32 -3.73 -1.54
CA LEU A 93 0.87 -3.78 -1.43
C LEU A 93 0.32 -2.38 -1.74
N VAL A 94 -0.68 -2.29 -2.61
CA VAL A 94 -1.34 -1.03 -2.95
C VAL A 94 -2.78 -1.09 -2.50
N LEU A 95 -3.18 -0.16 -1.64
CA LEU A 95 -4.50 -0.06 -1.04
C LEU A 95 -5.26 1.08 -1.72
N GLN A 96 -6.37 0.78 -2.38
CA GLN A 96 -7.15 1.72 -3.16
C GLN A 96 -8.30 2.30 -2.32
N SER A 97 -8.40 3.62 -2.21
CA SER A 97 -9.52 4.26 -1.49
C SER A 97 -10.75 4.47 -2.37
N ASN A 98 -10.63 4.38 -3.70
CA ASN A 98 -11.72 4.52 -4.66
C ASN A 98 -12.53 5.83 -4.48
N TYR A 99 -11.90 6.98 -4.74
CA TYR A 99 -12.58 8.28 -4.80
C TYR A 99 -12.97 8.68 -6.24
N PRO A 100 -14.14 9.33 -6.42
CA PRO A 100 -14.50 9.94 -7.70
C PRO A 100 -13.45 10.96 -8.14
N GLY A 101 -13.21 11.04 -9.45
CA GLY A 101 -12.18 11.91 -10.01
C GLY A 101 -10.76 11.32 -9.95
N HIS A 102 -10.61 10.05 -9.56
CA HIS A 102 -9.37 9.32 -9.72
C HIS A 102 -9.43 8.44 -10.98
N PHE A 103 -8.29 8.22 -11.63
CA PHE A 103 -8.20 7.43 -12.87
C PHE A 103 -8.76 6.01 -12.71
N ASN A 104 -8.52 5.36 -11.56
CA ASN A 104 -9.02 4.00 -11.27
C ASN A 104 -10.42 3.97 -10.65
N PHE A 105 -11.17 5.09 -10.63
CA PHE A 105 -12.49 5.11 -10.01
C PHE A 105 -13.43 4.08 -10.69
N GLN A 106 -14.24 3.38 -9.89
CA GLN A 106 -15.10 2.26 -10.29
C GLN A 106 -14.39 0.97 -10.74
N GLN A 107 -13.06 0.99 -10.94
CA GLN A 107 -12.32 -0.25 -11.22
C GLN A 107 -12.12 -1.10 -9.95
N TYR A 108 -12.01 -0.44 -8.79
CA TYR A 108 -11.77 -1.08 -7.50
C TYR A 108 -12.89 -0.75 -6.51
N TYR A 109 -13.15 -1.65 -5.58
CA TYR A 109 -13.84 -1.32 -4.34
C TYR A 109 -12.92 -0.53 -3.41
N ARG A 110 -13.51 0.20 -2.47
CA ARG A 110 -12.74 0.91 -1.44
C ARG A 110 -12.18 -0.10 -0.46
N CYS A 111 -10.86 -0.14 -0.34
CA CYS A 111 -10.15 -0.89 0.69
C CYS A 111 -10.31 -0.17 2.06
N PRO A 112 -10.97 -0.76 3.07
CA PRO A 112 -11.19 -0.12 4.37
C PRO A 112 -9.95 -0.25 5.28
N PHE A 113 -8.79 0.21 4.79
CA PHE A 113 -7.54 0.06 5.52
C PHE A 113 -7.51 0.94 6.78
N ARG A 114 -6.75 0.48 7.78
CA ARG A 114 -6.44 1.21 9.01
C ARG A 114 -4.94 1.09 9.28
N LEU A 115 -4.19 2.13 8.92
CA LEU A 115 -2.75 2.17 9.01
C LEU A 115 -2.32 2.98 10.23
N ARG A 116 -1.65 2.34 11.18
CA ARG A 116 -1.08 3.04 12.34
C ARG A 116 0.27 3.64 11.96
N LEU A 117 0.36 4.97 11.99
CA LEU A 117 1.57 5.73 11.73
C LEU A 117 2.15 6.29 13.02
N ARG A 118 3.46 6.14 13.19
CA ARG A 118 4.21 6.88 14.22
C ARG A 118 4.53 8.26 13.66
N LEU A 119 3.71 9.24 14.02
CA LEU A 119 3.92 10.61 13.58
C LEU A 119 5.05 11.25 14.39
N PRO A 120 5.86 12.16 13.79
CA PRO A 120 6.81 12.95 14.56
C PRO A 120 6.09 13.71 15.70
N PRO A 121 6.71 13.80 16.89
CA PRO A 121 6.13 14.53 18.01
C PRO A 121 6.10 16.04 17.69
N THR A 122 5.00 16.69 18.09
CA THR A 122 4.84 18.14 17.96
C THR A 122 5.84 18.87 18.86
N PRO A 123 6.15 20.15 18.58
CA PRO A 123 7.06 20.94 19.42
C PRO A 123 6.61 21.01 20.89
N GLU A 124 5.30 21.00 21.14
CA GLU A 124 4.70 20.96 22.49
C GLU A 124 4.96 19.63 23.19
N GLN A 125 4.75 18.51 22.48
CA GLN A 125 5.04 17.17 23.00
C GLN A 125 6.52 17.01 23.34
N ARG A 126 7.42 17.51 22.50
CA ARG A 126 8.88 17.47 22.77
C ARG A 126 9.29 18.23 24.03
N ARG A 127 8.53 19.25 24.45
CA ARG A 127 8.79 20.01 25.67
C ARG A 127 8.23 19.33 26.93
N ALA A 128 7.20 18.50 26.78
CA ALA A 128 6.54 17.80 27.89
C ALA A 128 7.22 16.47 28.25
N THR A 129 7.90 15.81 27.30
CA THR A 129 8.49 14.49 27.50
C THR A 129 9.95 14.59 27.96
N LEU A 130 10.19 14.62 29.29
CA LEU A 130 11.52 14.50 29.90
C LEU A 130 11.95 13.04 30.14
N VAL A 131 11.13 12.06 29.75
CA VAL A 131 11.38 10.62 29.94
C VAL A 131 10.87 9.86 28.71
N ASP A 132 11.76 9.20 27.99
CA ASP A 132 11.45 8.33 26.84
C ASP A 132 10.68 7.08 27.29
N VAL A 133 9.40 7.24 27.64
CA VAL A 133 8.46 6.12 27.71
C VAL A 133 7.77 6.09 26.35
N ALA A 134 8.26 5.24 25.46
CA ALA A 134 7.63 4.99 24.17
C ALA A 134 6.29 4.29 24.40
N ASP A 135 5.23 5.07 24.58
CA ASP A 135 3.88 4.52 24.68
C ASP A 135 3.45 4.04 23.29
N ASP A 136 3.33 2.72 23.13
CA ASP A 136 2.98 2.05 21.86
C ASP A 136 1.51 2.37 21.43
N GLN A 137 0.81 3.18 22.23
CA GLN A 137 -0.54 3.70 22.01
C GLN A 137 -0.59 5.00 21.18
N ASP A 138 0.52 5.74 21.02
CA ASP A 138 0.53 7.09 20.40
C ASP A 138 0.65 7.07 18.85
N GLY A 139 0.04 6.05 18.23
CA GLY A 139 0.04 5.87 16.78
C GLY A 139 -1.21 6.49 16.14
N HIS A 140 -1.04 7.45 15.23
CA HIS A 140 -2.15 8.03 14.48
C HIS A 140 -2.69 7.04 13.44
N VAL A 141 -4.00 6.84 13.42
CA VAL A 141 -4.65 5.87 12.52
C VAL A 141 -5.09 6.56 11.24
N VAL A 142 -4.42 6.27 10.13
CA VAL A 142 -4.82 6.70 8.79
C VAL A 142 -5.79 5.68 8.20
N THR A 143 -6.90 6.16 7.67
CA THR A 143 -7.94 5.34 7.05
C THR A 143 -8.14 5.72 5.59
N ALA A 144 -8.96 4.95 4.87
CA ALA A 144 -9.38 5.30 3.52
C ALA A 144 -10.14 6.64 3.42
N PHE A 145 -10.57 7.21 4.55
CA PHE A 145 -11.31 8.47 4.61
C PHE A 145 -10.49 9.67 5.10
N THR A 146 -9.27 9.42 5.58
CA THR A 146 -8.38 10.47 6.08
C THR A 146 -7.97 11.40 4.92
N LYS A 147 -8.07 12.71 5.13
CA LYS A 147 -7.61 13.69 4.14
C LYS A 147 -6.12 13.94 4.28
N TRP A 148 -5.48 14.29 3.17
CA TRP A 148 -4.04 14.54 3.15
C TRP A 148 -3.64 15.75 3.98
N ASP A 149 -4.47 16.80 4.04
CA ASP A 149 -4.14 18.02 4.79
C ASP A 149 -3.95 17.77 6.30
N GLU A 150 -4.65 16.76 6.85
CA GLU A 150 -4.50 16.34 8.25
C GLU A 150 -3.12 15.73 8.54
N LEU A 151 -2.47 15.19 7.51
CA LEU A 151 -1.20 14.48 7.62
C LEU A 151 -0.01 15.29 7.11
N GLN A 152 -0.26 16.18 6.14
CA GLN A 152 0.78 16.87 5.37
C GLN A 152 1.80 17.58 6.27
N GLU A 153 1.32 18.35 7.25
CA GLU A 153 2.18 19.14 8.14
C GLU A 153 3.08 18.30 9.04
N ARG A 154 2.62 17.09 9.38
CA ARG A 154 3.33 16.19 10.31
C ARG A 154 4.24 15.21 9.60
N LEU A 155 3.86 14.75 8.41
CA LEU A 155 4.58 13.69 7.69
C LEU A 155 5.66 14.24 6.75
N VAL A 156 5.42 15.37 6.09
CA VAL A 156 6.27 15.86 5.01
C VAL A 156 6.79 17.24 5.36
N LYS A 157 8.11 17.43 5.26
CA LYS A 157 8.70 18.75 5.44
C LYS A 157 8.20 19.68 4.34
N ALA A 158 7.90 20.94 4.66
CA ALA A 158 7.44 21.93 3.67
C ALA A 158 8.37 22.08 2.45
N SER A 159 9.66 21.74 2.59
CA SER A 159 10.66 21.76 1.51
C SER A 159 10.58 20.57 0.55
N GLU A 160 9.96 19.46 0.95
CA GLU A 160 9.94 18.21 0.19
C GLU A 160 8.80 18.23 -0.83
N ARG A 161 9.16 18.15 -2.11
CA ARG A 161 8.20 18.21 -3.22
C ARG A 161 7.72 16.81 -3.58
N PRO A 162 6.41 16.61 -3.83
CA PRO A 162 5.90 15.32 -4.26
C PRO A 162 6.38 14.96 -5.67
N VAL A 163 6.40 13.66 -5.97
CA VAL A 163 6.52 13.18 -7.35
C VAL A 163 5.17 13.37 -8.03
N VAL A 164 5.15 14.01 -9.20
CA VAL A 164 3.93 14.19 -9.99
C VAL A 164 3.71 12.95 -10.83
N LEU A 165 2.59 12.26 -10.61
CA LEU A 165 2.19 11.09 -11.38
C LEU A 165 1.19 11.48 -12.46
N ASN A 166 1.65 11.40 -13.71
CA ASN A 166 0.82 11.59 -14.89
C ASN A 166 0.48 10.22 -15.49
N ARG A 167 -0.78 9.82 -15.36
CA ARG A 167 -1.29 8.60 -16.00
C ARG A 167 -1.70 8.91 -17.43
N THR A 168 -0.73 8.93 -18.34
CA THR A 168 -0.98 8.87 -19.79
C THR A 168 -0.87 7.40 -20.20
N SER A 169 -1.97 6.81 -20.67
CA SER A 169 -1.95 5.44 -21.14
C SER A 169 -1.23 5.33 -22.48
N SER A 170 -0.67 4.15 -22.78
CA SER A 170 -0.15 3.80 -24.11
C SER A 170 -1.24 3.71 -25.18
N THR A 171 -2.52 3.64 -24.77
CA THR A 171 -3.69 3.52 -25.64
C THR A 171 -4.45 4.84 -25.83
N ASN A 172 -3.80 6.00 -25.65
CA ASN A 172 -4.38 7.33 -25.92
C ASN A 172 -5.65 7.67 -25.10
N THR A 173 -5.82 7.05 -23.93
CA THR A 173 -6.78 7.47 -22.91
C THR A 173 -6.08 8.39 -21.92
N THR A 174 -6.13 9.69 -22.20
CA THR A 174 -5.63 10.71 -21.29
C THR A 174 -6.48 10.72 -20.02
N ASN A 175 -5.83 10.66 -18.84
CA ASN A 175 -6.54 10.77 -17.57
C ASN A 175 -7.29 12.13 -17.50
N PRO A 176 -8.63 12.15 -17.51
CA PRO A 176 -9.41 13.39 -17.62
C PRO A 176 -9.36 14.22 -16.34
N PHE A 177 -8.94 13.63 -15.22
CA PHE A 177 -8.92 14.29 -13.91
C PHE A 177 -7.57 14.94 -13.58
N GLY A 178 -6.59 14.80 -14.48
CA GLY A 178 -5.24 15.34 -14.33
C GLY A 178 -4.35 14.53 -13.38
N SER A 179 -3.20 15.13 -13.07
CA SER A 179 -2.14 14.53 -12.27
C SER A 179 -2.52 14.27 -10.81
N THR A 180 -1.93 13.22 -10.24
CA THR A 180 -1.88 12.97 -8.79
C THR A 180 -0.47 13.24 -8.25
N TYR A 181 -0.35 13.36 -6.93
CA TYR A 181 0.89 13.68 -6.23
C TYR A 181 1.27 12.55 -5.29
N CYS A 182 2.47 12.00 -5.45
CA CYS A 182 2.98 10.94 -4.61
C CYS A 182 3.92 11.51 -3.54
N TYR A 183 3.55 11.30 -2.28
CA TYR A 183 4.34 11.69 -1.11
C TYR A 183 4.91 10.44 -0.44
N GLY A 184 6.22 10.39 -0.26
CA GLY A 184 6.90 9.31 0.44
C GLY A 184 6.99 9.60 1.94
N TYR A 185 6.71 8.60 2.77
CA TYR A 185 6.98 8.64 4.20
C TYR A 185 7.45 7.26 4.67
N GLN A 186 8.67 7.17 5.16
CA GLN A 186 9.31 5.90 5.57
C GLN A 186 9.28 4.84 4.45
N ASP A 187 8.44 3.82 4.60
CA ASP A 187 8.23 2.65 3.74
C ASP A 187 6.81 2.66 3.12
N ILE A 188 6.21 3.86 3.06
CA ILE A 188 4.86 4.13 2.59
C ILE A 188 4.89 5.24 1.54
N ILE A 189 4.08 5.12 0.49
CA ILE A 189 3.79 6.19 -0.46
C ILE A 189 2.30 6.48 -0.43
N PHE A 190 1.96 7.76 -0.26
CA PHE A 190 0.60 8.26 -0.36
C PHE A 190 0.41 8.89 -1.74
N GLU A 191 -0.52 8.38 -2.53
CA GLU A 191 -0.97 9.04 -3.74
C GLU A 191 -2.16 9.95 -3.41
N VAL A 192 -2.02 11.23 -3.70
CA VAL A 192 -2.95 12.28 -3.30
C VAL A 192 -3.50 12.98 -4.52
N MET A 193 -4.81 13.18 -4.53
CA MET A 193 -5.53 13.90 -5.58
C MET A 193 -5.47 15.41 -5.35
N ARG A 194 -5.82 16.20 -6.38
CA ARG A 194 -5.90 17.66 -6.27
C ARG A 194 -6.88 18.15 -5.19
N ASN A 195 -7.94 17.39 -4.94
CA ASN A 195 -8.94 17.66 -3.90
C ASN A 195 -8.53 17.12 -2.52
N LYS A 196 -7.25 16.79 -2.31
CA LYS A 196 -6.67 16.39 -1.02
C LYS A 196 -7.13 15.05 -0.45
N HIS A 197 -7.89 14.27 -1.23
CA HIS A 197 -8.17 12.89 -0.89
C HIS A 197 -6.98 12.00 -1.23
N ILE A 198 -6.69 11.04 -0.35
CA ILE A 198 -5.70 10.00 -0.58
C ILE A 198 -6.35 8.98 -1.53
N ALA A 199 -5.87 8.89 -2.77
CA ALA A 199 -6.38 7.94 -3.77
C ALA A 199 -5.89 6.52 -3.53
N SER A 200 -4.62 6.37 -3.12
CA SER A 200 -4.04 5.09 -2.81
C SER A 200 -2.91 5.20 -1.79
N VAL A 201 -2.68 4.11 -1.06
CA VAL A 201 -1.54 3.96 -0.15
C VAL A 201 -0.74 2.74 -0.59
N THR A 202 0.52 2.96 -0.95
CA THR A 202 1.45 1.89 -1.31
C THR A 202 2.39 1.59 -0.16
N LEU A 203 2.40 0.35 0.31
CA LEU A 203 3.29 -0.16 1.34
C LEU A 203 4.37 -1.01 0.66
N TYR A 204 5.63 -0.80 1.03
CA TYR A 204 6.73 -1.57 0.46
C TYR A 204 7.80 -1.81 1.51
N GLN A 205 8.50 -2.94 1.44
CA GLN A 205 9.62 -3.18 2.36
C GLN A 205 10.91 -2.58 1.79
N ARG A 206 11.64 -1.78 2.58
CA ARG A 206 13.03 -1.41 2.25
C ARG A 206 13.88 -2.68 2.31
N ASN A 207 14.62 -2.98 1.24
CA ASN A 207 15.58 -4.07 1.20
C ASN A 207 16.52 -3.98 2.42
N GLY A 208 16.47 -4.96 3.33
CA GLY A 208 17.38 -5.06 4.49
C GLY A 208 16.74 -5.31 5.87
N ARG A 209 15.42 -5.14 6.05
CA ARG A 209 14.76 -5.45 7.34
C ARG A 209 13.84 -6.65 7.23
N LEU A 210 14.39 -7.87 7.25
CA LEU A 210 13.59 -9.09 7.36
C LEU A 210 13.04 -9.24 8.80
N HIS A 211 12.04 -8.46 9.19
CA HIS A 211 11.34 -8.70 10.46
C HIS A 211 10.32 -9.85 10.28
N ARG A 212 10.85 -11.08 10.24
CA ARG A 212 10.08 -12.30 10.49
C ARG A 212 9.89 -12.41 12.01
N THR A 213 8.76 -11.96 12.52
CA THR A 213 8.20 -12.51 13.77
C THR A 213 6.95 -13.29 13.39
N LYS A 214 7.17 -14.53 12.90
CA LYS A 214 6.11 -15.53 12.93
C LYS A 214 5.94 -15.91 14.40
N GLY A 215 5.01 -15.25 15.09
CA GLY A 215 4.53 -15.73 16.38
C GLY A 215 3.84 -17.06 16.14
N THR A 216 4.49 -18.14 16.53
CA THR A 216 3.86 -19.45 16.71
C THR A 216 2.79 -19.29 17.79
N ALA A 217 1.53 -19.33 17.39
CA ALA A 217 0.45 -19.61 18.33
C ALA A 217 0.57 -21.08 18.72
N SER A 218 0.96 -21.33 19.98
CA SER A 218 0.71 -22.60 20.66
C SER A 218 -0.78 -22.74 20.96
#